data_AF-A0A175VXQ1-F1
#
_entry.id   AF-A0A175VXQ1-F1
#
_cell.length_a   1.000
_cell.length_b   1.000
_cell.length_c   1.000
_cell.angle_alpha   90.00
_cell.angle_beta   90.00
_cell.angle_gamma   90.00
#
_symmetry.space_group_name_H-M   'P 1'
#
loop_
_entity.id
_entity.type
_entity.pdbx_description
1 polymer ?
#
loop_
_entity_poly.entity_id
_entity_poly.type
_entity_poly.pdbx_seq_one_letter_code
_entity_poly.pdbx_strand_id
1 'polypeptide(L)'
;MGAPDKWFIRLLDNQLYWLNLVTESVHNTIRFLKTQSVGEGIHLGALLRYAEEMGVDYRQGLFLQRAIEAIVRMELRDLKYKARIHVPYGVTLFGVLDCTGYLEEGQVYVTYDWQLLGKSAQPPPADDPVIMTRSPALHPGDVQVVTNKVPPEWHPLAKQRNCIVFSRKGKRDLPSQLSGGDLDGDRFHAIWDPELLKQGQLTVFDPAEYQGESPSKLGRPADLQDVADWFVEFMKSDHIGQISMKHVILADLKGTPDPKCIQVAEIHSKAVDFAKSGVAVDMRQLPKMPKLRPHFLKPENLHEDAEEDEQDIDQHPRYDYYYSGRILGQLYTRVDEARIWPEDFNAGADMASLGHSSSFWDELTACLVEQVHLQIGQLGWEHRWNQAQRLYNQYESAVLDMMTDWSEHPGRPLTEIDVFVGIIRNRRGGAQTSRQRHQSMKLRDEFTRVANLIMVEMRRPYSVSEFTSELDGLELGLASLHFSNQMIAFGQGVGSGIASFRIIAASALMLELNALMLT
;
A
#
# COMPACT_ATOMS: atom_id res chain seq x y z
N MET A 1 -10.03 -23.13 -6.61
CA MET A 1 -8.76 -23.33 -7.36
C MET A 1 -7.98 -24.60 -6.98
N GLY A 2 -8.00 -25.10 -5.74
CA GLY A 2 -7.28 -26.35 -5.40
C GLY A 2 -5.75 -26.23 -5.35
N ALA A 3 -5.23 -24.99 -5.44
CA ALA A 3 -3.81 -24.70 -5.38
C ALA A 3 -3.17 -25.24 -4.10
N PRO A 4 -1.95 -25.83 -4.18
CA PRO A 4 -1.31 -26.42 -3.01
C PRO A 4 -0.87 -25.34 -2.02
N ASP A 5 -1.12 -25.56 -0.73
CA ASP A 5 -0.73 -24.66 0.37
C ASP A 5 0.76 -24.25 0.29
N LYS A 6 1.63 -25.18 -0.10
CA LYS A 6 3.07 -24.96 -0.27
C LYS A 6 3.41 -23.84 -1.26
N TRP A 7 2.58 -23.63 -2.28
CA TRP A 7 2.80 -22.57 -3.26
C TRP A 7 2.65 -21.18 -2.61
N PHE A 8 1.56 -20.96 -1.88
CA PHE A 8 1.32 -19.72 -1.14
C PHE A 8 2.39 -19.48 -0.06
N ILE A 9 2.76 -20.53 0.70
CA ILE A 9 3.78 -20.45 1.74
C ILE A 9 5.13 -20.03 1.16
N ARG A 10 5.54 -20.60 0.02
CA ARG A 10 6.78 -20.22 -0.66
C ARG A 10 6.77 -18.74 -1.07
N LEU A 11 5.66 -18.24 -1.61
CA LEU A 11 5.55 -16.84 -2.00
C LEU A 11 5.67 -15.90 -0.80
N LEU A 12 5.04 -16.26 0.33
CA LEU A 12 5.18 -15.54 1.59
C LEU A 12 6.63 -15.59 2.09
N ASP A 13 7.25 -16.77 2.11
CA ASP A 13 8.64 -16.95 2.57
C ASP A 13 9.64 -16.13 1.77
N ASN A 14 9.47 -16.07 0.46
CA ASN A 14 10.32 -15.23 -0.40
C ASN A 14 10.19 -13.74 -0.05
N GLN A 15 8.99 -13.29 0.30
CA GLN A 15 8.75 -11.91 0.73
C GLN A 15 9.28 -11.64 2.14
N LEU A 16 9.07 -12.54 3.09
CA LEU A 16 9.64 -12.44 4.44
C LEU A 16 11.17 -12.41 4.39
N TYR A 17 11.76 -13.27 3.56
CA TYR A 17 13.20 -13.27 3.32
C TYR A 17 13.66 -11.91 2.77
N TRP A 18 12.99 -11.37 1.76
CA TRP A 18 13.34 -10.06 1.21
C TRP A 18 13.18 -8.94 2.24
N LEU A 19 12.12 -8.94 3.05
CA LEU A 19 11.91 -7.95 4.12
C LEU A 19 13.01 -8.00 5.18
N ASN A 20 13.50 -9.19 5.55
CA ASN A 20 14.65 -9.34 6.45
C ASN A 20 15.94 -8.73 5.86
N LEU A 21 16.12 -8.80 4.54
CA LEU A 21 17.29 -8.24 3.86
C LEU A 21 17.24 -6.72 3.67
N VAL A 22 16.09 -6.07 3.89
CA VAL A 22 15.89 -4.63 3.61
C VAL A 22 16.90 -3.78 4.36
N THR A 23 17.09 -4.05 5.64
CA THR A 23 17.97 -3.28 6.53
C THR A 23 19.39 -3.82 6.57
N GLU A 24 19.73 -4.90 5.86
CA GLU A 24 21.12 -5.43 5.84
C GLU A 24 22.08 -4.59 5.01
N SER A 25 21.60 -3.94 3.94
CA SER A 25 22.42 -3.03 3.12
C SER A 25 21.66 -1.77 2.71
N VAL A 26 22.38 -0.67 2.51
CA VAL A 26 21.80 0.59 2.04
C VAL A 26 21.19 0.43 0.65
N HIS A 27 21.83 -0.35 -0.22
CA HIS A 27 21.27 -0.72 -1.52
C HIS A 27 19.88 -1.36 -1.41
N ASN A 28 19.70 -2.34 -0.53
CA ASN A 28 18.41 -3.00 -0.31
C ASN A 28 17.38 -2.02 0.27
N THR A 29 17.79 -1.19 1.22
CA THR A 29 16.92 -0.15 1.82
C THR A 29 16.41 0.81 0.75
N ILE A 30 17.28 1.28 -0.14
CA ILE A 30 16.88 2.20 -1.22
C ILE A 30 15.93 1.52 -2.19
N ARG A 31 16.22 0.27 -2.57
CA ARG A 31 15.33 -0.50 -3.44
C ARG A 31 13.95 -0.66 -2.80
N PHE A 32 13.90 -0.95 -1.50
CA PHE A 32 12.68 -1.04 -0.73
C PHE A 32 11.91 0.29 -0.70
N LEU A 33 12.56 1.41 -0.38
CA LEU A 33 11.94 2.74 -0.37
C LEU A 33 11.31 3.12 -1.72
N LYS A 34 11.99 2.78 -2.83
CA LYS A 34 11.45 2.98 -4.18
C LYS A 34 10.21 2.13 -4.45
N THR A 35 10.21 0.87 -4.01
CA THR A 35 9.03 0.00 -4.16
C THR A 35 7.83 0.52 -3.36
N GLN A 36 8.07 1.20 -2.24
CA GLN A 36 7.04 1.78 -1.38
C GLN A 36 6.67 3.23 -1.76
N SER A 37 7.38 3.82 -2.74
CA SER A 37 7.28 5.23 -3.12
C SER A 37 7.36 6.20 -1.94
N VAL A 38 8.24 5.90 -0.97
CA VAL A 38 8.49 6.76 0.19
C VAL A 38 9.76 7.56 -0.04
N GLY A 39 9.66 8.88 0.19
CA GLY A 39 10.81 9.78 0.13
C GLY A 39 11.32 10.10 -1.29
N GLU A 40 10.53 9.79 -2.34
CA GLU A 40 10.90 10.11 -3.73
C GLU A 40 11.03 11.61 -3.96
N GLY A 41 10.04 12.39 -3.50
CA GLY A 41 10.04 13.84 -3.63
C GLY A 41 11.21 14.53 -2.92
N ILE A 42 11.72 13.91 -1.84
CA ILE A 42 12.87 14.41 -1.09
C ILE A 42 14.19 13.72 -1.45
N HIS A 43 14.21 12.92 -2.52
CA HIS A 43 15.40 12.18 -2.96
C HIS A 43 16.07 11.37 -1.84
N LEU A 44 15.29 10.83 -0.89
CA LEU A 44 15.81 10.11 0.29
C LEU A 44 16.75 8.98 -0.13
N GLY A 45 16.37 8.21 -1.15
CA GLY A 45 17.21 7.13 -1.66
C GLY A 45 18.53 7.59 -2.29
N ALA A 46 18.68 8.86 -2.68
CA ALA A 46 19.96 9.42 -3.10
C ALA A 46 20.79 9.89 -1.90
N LEU A 47 20.14 10.52 -0.91
CA LEU A 47 20.79 10.89 0.36
C LEU A 47 21.40 9.68 1.07
N LEU A 48 20.68 8.57 1.15
CA LEU A 48 21.21 7.34 1.77
C LEU A 48 22.42 6.77 0.99
N ARG A 49 22.40 6.84 -0.35
CA ARG A 49 23.54 6.44 -1.20
C ARG A 49 24.76 7.31 -0.91
N TYR A 50 24.56 8.62 -0.86
CA TYR A 50 25.63 9.56 -0.57
C TYR A 50 26.21 9.36 0.83
N ALA A 51 25.36 9.14 1.84
CA ALA A 51 25.82 8.81 3.20
C ALA A 51 26.68 7.54 3.21
N GLU A 52 26.28 6.48 2.49
CA GLU A 52 27.07 5.25 2.34
C GLU A 52 28.43 5.51 1.68
N GLU A 53 28.46 6.31 0.60
CA GLU A 53 29.69 6.69 -0.11
C GLU A 53 30.65 7.50 0.78
N MET A 54 30.12 8.30 1.71
CA MET A 54 30.90 9.04 2.73
C MET A 54 31.25 8.18 3.96
N GLY A 55 30.84 6.91 4.01
CA GLY A 55 31.11 6.00 5.13
C GLY A 55 30.22 6.23 6.36
N VAL A 56 29.10 6.96 6.21
CA VAL A 56 28.17 7.30 7.29
C VAL A 56 26.96 6.34 7.25
N ASP A 57 26.76 5.57 8.33
CA ASP A 57 25.68 4.59 8.40
C ASP A 57 24.36 5.23 8.88
N TYR A 58 23.36 5.31 7.99
CA TYR A 58 22.03 5.84 8.30
C TYR A 58 21.35 5.15 9.49
N ARG A 59 21.70 3.89 9.79
CA ARG A 59 21.13 3.14 10.92
C ARG A 59 21.53 3.74 12.26
N GLN A 60 22.61 4.51 12.29
CA GLN A 60 22.96 5.30 13.47
C GLN A 60 21.98 6.47 13.65
N GLY A 61 21.29 6.93 12.60
CA GLY A 61 20.28 7.97 12.61
C GLY A 61 18.91 7.46 13.07
N LEU A 62 18.53 7.74 14.32
CA LEU A 62 17.36 7.10 14.95
C LEU A 62 16.04 7.38 14.22
N PHE A 63 15.83 8.61 13.72
CA PHE A 63 14.64 8.94 12.95
C PHE A 63 14.57 8.15 11.63
N LEU A 64 15.66 8.09 10.87
CA LEU A 64 15.73 7.36 9.61
C LEU A 64 15.52 5.87 9.82
N GLN A 65 16.19 5.31 10.84
CA GLN A 65 16.02 3.92 11.25
C GLN A 65 14.54 3.63 11.53
N ARG A 66 13.90 4.38 12.44
CA ARG A 66 12.50 4.14 12.81
C ARG A 66 11.52 4.38 11.67
N ALA A 67 11.79 5.33 10.77
CA ALA A 67 10.97 5.54 9.59
C ALA A 67 11.01 4.30 8.67
N ILE A 68 12.20 3.74 8.42
CA ILE A 68 12.36 2.52 7.62
C ILE A 68 11.67 1.33 8.31
N GLU A 69 11.85 1.18 9.63
CA GLU A 69 11.19 0.14 10.42
C GLU A 69 9.67 0.25 10.38
N ALA A 70 9.11 1.46 10.43
CA ALA A 70 7.68 1.68 10.30
C ALA A 70 7.13 1.23 8.93
N ILE A 71 7.87 1.50 7.84
CA ILE A 71 7.51 1.04 6.50
C ILE A 71 7.57 -0.49 6.42
N VAL A 72 8.63 -1.10 6.95
CA VAL A 72 8.76 -2.56 6.98
C VAL A 72 7.63 -3.20 7.79
N ARG A 73 7.29 -2.64 8.95
CA ARG A 73 6.19 -3.13 9.79
C ARG A 73 4.84 -3.01 9.08
N MET A 74 4.60 -1.95 8.32
CA MET A 74 3.40 -1.81 7.49
C MET A 74 3.27 -2.97 6.50
N GLU A 75 4.35 -3.30 5.78
CA GLU A 75 4.36 -4.40 4.83
C GLU A 75 4.15 -5.76 5.51
N LEU A 76 4.79 -5.99 6.66
CA LEU A 76 4.58 -7.19 7.47
C LEU A 76 3.12 -7.35 7.89
N ARG A 77 2.45 -6.25 8.26
CA ARG A 77 1.03 -6.27 8.64
C ARG A 77 0.12 -6.51 7.44
N ASP A 78 0.43 -5.96 6.27
CA ASP A 78 -0.30 -6.27 5.03
C ASP A 78 -0.15 -7.77 4.68
N LEU A 79 1.03 -8.37 4.89
CA LEU A 79 1.23 -9.81 4.73
C LEU A 79 0.43 -10.62 5.77
N LYS A 80 0.52 -10.26 7.06
CA LYS A 80 -0.10 -11.02 8.15
C LYS A 80 -1.63 -10.97 8.12
N TYR A 81 -2.21 -9.78 8.01
CA TYR A 81 -3.65 -9.57 8.19
C TYR A 81 -4.45 -9.56 6.89
N LYS A 82 -3.80 -9.28 5.76
CA LYS A 82 -4.46 -9.23 4.46
C LYS A 82 -3.98 -10.30 3.49
N ALA A 83 -2.98 -11.10 3.87
CA ALA A 83 -2.32 -12.06 2.98
C ALA A 83 -1.92 -11.42 1.64
N ARG A 84 -1.48 -10.16 1.68
CA ARG A 84 -1.15 -9.37 0.48
C ARG A 84 0.20 -9.77 -0.08
N ILE A 85 0.24 -10.93 -0.71
CA ILE A 85 1.45 -11.56 -1.20
C ILE A 85 1.65 -11.21 -2.68
N HIS A 86 2.81 -10.64 -3.01
CA HIS A 86 3.22 -10.47 -4.41
C HIS A 86 3.35 -11.82 -5.14
N VAL A 87 2.74 -11.91 -6.33
CA VAL A 87 2.80 -13.08 -7.22
C VAL A 87 3.65 -12.70 -8.44
N PRO A 88 4.90 -13.21 -8.58
CA PRO A 88 5.80 -12.80 -9.66
C PRO A 88 5.27 -13.12 -11.07
N TYR A 89 4.62 -14.26 -11.23
CA TYR A 89 3.97 -14.70 -12.47
C TYR A 89 2.47 -14.39 -12.44
N GLY A 90 2.14 -13.16 -12.08
CA GLY A 90 0.77 -12.69 -11.99
C GLY A 90 0.67 -11.19 -12.26
N VAL A 91 -0.41 -10.79 -12.92
CA VAL A 91 -0.67 -9.38 -13.25
C VAL A 91 -2.14 -9.05 -13.10
N THR A 92 -2.45 -7.79 -12.84
CA THR A 92 -3.81 -7.25 -12.83
C THR A 92 -3.93 -6.21 -13.94
N LEU A 93 -4.83 -6.44 -14.90
CA LEU A 93 -4.96 -5.62 -16.11
C LEU A 93 -6.44 -5.40 -16.46
N PHE A 94 -6.71 -4.39 -17.29
CA PHE A 94 -8.05 -4.15 -17.82
C PHE A 94 -8.46 -5.21 -18.84
N GLY A 95 -9.72 -5.62 -18.82
CA GLY A 95 -10.30 -6.49 -19.83
C GLY A 95 -10.78 -5.74 -21.06
N VAL A 96 -10.53 -6.27 -22.26
CA VAL A 96 -11.05 -5.75 -23.52
C VAL A 96 -11.55 -6.86 -24.42
N LEU A 97 -12.48 -6.55 -25.33
CA LEU A 97 -13.03 -7.52 -26.27
C LEU A 97 -12.13 -7.68 -27.50
N ASP A 98 -11.96 -8.91 -27.98
CA ASP A 98 -11.42 -9.17 -29.31
C ASP A 98 -12.43 -8.81 -30.40
N CYS A 99 -12.38 -7.57 -30.86
CA CYS A 99 -13.20 -7.09 -31.97
C CYS A 99 -12.84 -7.74 -33.32
N THR A 100 -11.67 -8.38 -33.45
CA THR A 100 -11.22 -9.01 -34.70
C THR A 100 -11.76 -10.43 -34.86
N GLY A 101 -12.07 -11.11 -33.76
CA GLY A 101 -12.49 -12.52 -33.75
C GLY A 101 -11.36 -13.51 -34.00
N TYR A 102 -10.13 -13.14 -33.67
CA TYR A 102 -8.93 -13.98 -33.76
C TYR A 102 -8.92 -15.08 -32.69
N LEU A 103 -9.26 -14.75 -31.45
CA LEU A 103 -9.23 -15.69 -30.33
C LEU A 103 -10.41 -16.66 -30.40
N GLU A 104 -10.18 -17.94 -30.10
CA GLU A 104 -11.23 -18.96 -29.95
C GLU A 104 -11.81 -19.01 -28.53
N GLU A 105 -12.90 -19.77 -28.35
CA GLU A 105 -13.47 -20.01 -27.01
C GLU A 105 -12.41 -20.58 -26.07
N GLY A 106 -12.34 -20.06 -24.83
CA GLY A 106 -11.33 -20.45 -23.85
C GLY A 106 -9.93 -19.90 -24.12
N GLN A 107 -9.77 -18.96 -25.06
CA GLN A 107 -8.51 -18.27 -25.33
C GLN A 107 -8.57 -16.80 -24.91
N VAL A 108 -7.43 -16.31 -24.41
CA VAL A 108 -7.20 -14.91 -24.09
C VAL A 108 -5.86 -14.46 -24.67
N TYR A 109 -5.66 -13.16 -24.81
CA TYR A 109 -4.33 -12.60 -25.10
C TYR A 109 -3.94 -11.62 -24.00
N VAL A 110 -2.93 -11.97 -23.20
CA VAL A 110 -2.41 -11.13 -22.12
C VAL A 110 -1.22 -10.32 -22.63
N THR A 111 -1.32 -8.99 -22.60
CA THR A 111 -0.27 -8.10 -23.12
C THR A 111 -0.11 -6.84 -22.27
N TYR A 112 1.14 -6.48 -21.98
CA TYR A 112 1.51 -5.29 -21.20
C TYR A 112 2.97 -4.93 -21.43
N ASP A 113 3.34 -3.69 -21.08
CA ASP A 113 4.68 -3.13 -21.25
C ASP A 113 5.67 -3.67 -20.20
N TRP A 114 5.87 -4.99 -20.22
CA TRP A 114 6.70 -5.72 -19.26
C TRP A 114 8.17 -5.30 -19.24
N GLN A 115 8.66 -4.72 -20.34
CA GLN A 115 10.03 -4.24 -20.48
C GLN A 115 10.37 -3.16 -19.44
N LEU A 116 9.36 -2.39 -18.99
CA LEU A 116 9.50 -1.38 -17.93
C LEU A 116 9.51 -1.99 -16.52
N LEU A 117 8.97 -3.20 -16.37
CA LEU A 117 8.83 -3.90 -15.09
C LEU A 117 10.01 -4.87 -14.81
N GLY A 118 10.85 -5.13 -15.81
CA GLY A 118 12.02 -6.01 -15.72
C GLY A 118 11.79 -7.42 -16.25
N LYS A 119 12.88 -8.21 -16.33
CA LYS A 119 12.88 -9.53 -17.00
C LYS A 119 11.93 -10.56 -16.39
N SER A 120 11.69 -10.51 -15.08
CA SER A 120 10.79 -11.45 -14.38
C SER A 120 9.31 -11.19 -14.66
N ALA A 121 8.97 -10.05 -15.25
CA ALA A 121 7.60 -9.64 -15.51
C ALA A 121 7.13 -10.02 -16.92
N GLN A 122 7.76 -10.98 -17.61
CA GLN A 122 7.35 -11.38 -18.95
C GLN A 122 5.90 -11.91 -18.99
N PRO A 123 5.12 -11.57 -20.02
CA PRO A 123 3.77 -12.09 -20.19
C PRO A 123 3.77 -13.62 -20.30
N PRO A 124 2.62 -14.28 -20.09
CA PRO A 124 2.50 -15.72 -20.28
C PRO A 124 3.00 -16.14 -21.67
N PRO A 125 3.70 -17.28 -21.79
CA PRO A 125 4.11 -17.81 -23.09
C PRO A 125 2.91 -18.09 -24.00
N ALA A 126 3.17 -18.19 -25.31
CA ALA A 126 2.16 -18.55 -26.27
C ALA A 126 1.72 -20.02 -26.08
N ASP A 127 0.42 -20.26 -26.16
CA ASP A 127 -0.24 -21.55 -25.99
C ASP A 127 -0.14 -22.16 -24.58
N ASP A 128 0.38 -21.41 -23.60
CA ASP A 128 0.44 -21.82 -22.20
C ASP A 128 -0.89 -21.56 -21.46
N PRO A 129 -1.20 -22.38 -20.43
CA PRO A 129 -2.35 -22.15 -19.58
C PRO A 129 -2.15 -20.92 -18.69
N VAL A 130 -3.24 -20.23 -18.39
CA VAL A 130 -3.30 -19.06 -17.52
C VAL A 130 -4.54 -19.17 -16.65
N ILE A 131 -4.37 -18.94 -15.35
CA ILE A 131 -5.48 -18.78 -14.41
C ILE A 131 -6.03 -17.38 -14.57
N MET A 132 -7.33 -17.28 -14.79
CA MET A 132 -8.08 -16.04 -14.91
C MET A 132 -9.11 -15.94 -13.79
N THR A 133 -9.17 -14.78 -13.14
CA THR A 133 -10.17 -14.48 -12.12
C THR A 133 -10.37 -12.97 -11.98
N ARG A 134 -11.35 -12.58 -11.17
CA ARG A 134 -11.66 -11.18 -10.84
C ARG A 134 -11.97 -11.08 -9.35
N SER A 135 -11.58 -9.96 -8.75
CA SER A 135 -12.01 -9.64 -7.39
C SER A 135 -13.40 -9.00 -7.38
N PRO A 136 -14.33 -9.42 -6.50
CA PRO A 136 -14.20 -10.49 -5.51
C PRO A 136 -14.47 -11.89 -6.11
N ALA A 137 -13.66 -12.89 -5.76
CA ALA A 137 -13.88 -14.29 -6.13
C ALA A 137 -14.25 -15.12 -4.90
N LEU A 138 -15.53 -15.49 -4.78
CA LEU A 138 -16.04 -16.25 -3.63
C LEU A 138 -16.40 -17.68 -4.06
N HIS A 139 -17.09 -17.82 -5.18
CA HIS A 139 -17.46 -19.12 -5.70
C HIS A 139 -16.20 -19.83 -6.25
N PRO A 140 -16.02 -21.14 -6.02
CA PRO A 140 -14.85 -21.86 -6.50
C PRO A 140 -14.68 -21.82 -8.04
N GLY A 141 -15.78 -21.62 -8.76
CA GLY A 141 -15.84 -21.42 -10.21
C GLY A 141 -15.58 -19.98 -10.70
N ASP A 142 -15.37 -19.00 -9.81
CA ASP A 142 -14.96 -17.64 -10.22
C ASP A 142 -13.48 -17.58 -10.67
N VAL A 143 -12.79 -18.73 -10.64
CA VAL A 143 -11.40 -18.92 -11.06
C VAL A 143 -11.40 -19.94 -12.19
N GLN A 144 -11.07 -19.49 -13.40
CA GLN A 144 -11.03 -20.33 -14.60
C GLN A 144 -9.60 -20.49 -15.11
N VAL A 145 -9.36 -21.57 -15.86
CA VAL A 145 -8.07 -21.81 -16.55
C VAL A 145 -8.32 -21.73 -18.05
N VAL A 146 -7.55 -20.89 -18.73
CA VAL A 146 -7.67 -20.60 -20.16
C VAL A 146 -6.32 -20.66 -20.84
N THR A 147 -6.29 -20.59 -22.16
CA THR A 147 -5.04 -20.61 -22.94
C THR A 147 -4.67 -19.20 -23.38
N ASN A 148 -3.42 -18.79 -23.16
CA ASN A 148 -2.90 -17.54 -23.72
C ASN A 148 -2.52 -17.73 -25.19
N LYS A 149 -3.15 -16.98 -26.09
CA LYS A 149 -2.85 -17.00 -27.52
C LYS A 149 -2.21 -15.70 -27.96
N VAL A 150 -0.93 -15.76 -28.34
CA VAL A 150 -0.20 -14.60 -28.86
C VAL A 150 -0.50 -14.45 -30.35
N PRO A 151 -1.08 -13.32 -30.79
CA PRO A 151 -1.35 -13.07 -32.19
C PRO A 151 -0.04 -12.81 -32.96
N PRO A 152 0.02 -13.07 -34.28
CA PRO A 152 1.15 -12.69 -35.11
C PRO A 152 1.42 -11.18 -35.06
N GLU A 153 2.67 -10.77 -35.26
CA GLU A 153 3.10 -9.37 -35.14
C GLU A 153 2.33 -8.39 -36.04
N TRP A 154 1.91 -8.83 -37.23
CA TRP A 154 1.12 -8.03 -38.17
C TRP A 154 -0.35 -7.90 -37.79
N HIS A 155 -0.84 -8.71 -36.85
CA HIS A 155 -2.25 -8.74 -36.48
C HIS A 155 -2.61 -7.53 -35.62
N PRO A 156 -3.80 -6.91 -35.78
CA PRO A 156 -4.18 -5.71 -35.01
C PRO A 156 -4.11 -5.87 -33.48
N LEU A 157 -4.41 -7.07 -32.96
CA LEU A 157 -4.28 -7.35 -31.52
C LEU A 157 -2.84 -7.20 -31.00
N ALA A 158 -1.82 -7.44 -31.83
CA ALA A 158 -0.42 -7.27 -31.42
C ALA A 158 -0.03 -5.79 -31.15
N LYS A 159 -0.91 -4.83 -31.48
CA LYS A 159 -0.75 -3.40 -31.13
C LYS A 159 -1.35 -3.03 -29.77
N GLN A 160 -2.14 -3.91 -29.16
CA GLN A 160 -2.73 -3.68 -27.84
C GLN A 160 -1.65 -3.72 -26.76
N ARG A 161 -1.82 -2.90 -25.72
CA ARG A 161 -0.91 -2.81 -24.58
C ARG A 161 -1.72 -2.70 -23.28
N ASN A 162 -1.16 -3.22 -22.20
CA ASN A 162 -1.67 -3.11 -20.83
C ASN A 162 -3.12 -3.59 -20.63
N CYS A 163 -3.48 -4.71 -21.28
CA CYS A 163 -4.82 -5.28 -21.22
C CYS A 163 -4.82 -6.81 -21.40
N ILE A 164 -5.95 -7.42 -21.08
CA ILE A 164 -6.28 -8.81 -21.39
C ILE A 164 -7.38 -8.79 -22.44
N VAL A 165 -7.08 -9.33 -23.61
CA VAL A 165 -8.06 -9.44 -24.70
C VAL A 165 -8.82 -10.75 -24.54
N PHE A 166 -10.14 -10.65 -24.44
CA PHE A 166 -11.05 -11.77 -24.32
C PHE A 166 -11.66 -12.14 -25.66
N SER A 167 -11.80 -13.45 -25.92
CA SER A 167 -12.50 -13.92 -27.12
C SER A 167 -13.96 -13.47 -27.14
N ARG A 168 -14.44 -13.09 -28.33
CA ARG A 168 -15.88 -12.89 -28.60
C ARG A 168 -16.62 -14.19 -28.93
N LYS A 169 -15.90 -15.31 -29.01
CA LYS A 169 -16.43 -16.63 -29.37
C LYS A 169 -16.64 -17.47 -28.11
N GLY A 170 -17.67 -18.29 -28.14
CA GLY A 170 -17.97 -19.28 -27.11
C GLY A 170 -19.45 -19.31 -26.74
N LYS A 171 -19.85 -20.31 -25.97
CA LYS A 171 -21.24 -20.45 -25.50
C LYS A 171 -21.61 -19.40 -24.45
N ARG A 172 -20.64 -19.04 -23.62
CA ARG A 172 -20.72 -18.01 -22.57
C ARG A 172 -19.42 -17.23 -22.61
N ASP A 173 -19.51 -15.91 -22.58
CA ASP A 173 -18.34 -15.05 -22.54
C ASP A 173 -17.51 -15.31 -21.27
N LEU A 174 -16.18 -15.25 -21.37
CA LEU A 174 -15.31 -15.54 -20.23
C LEU A 174 -15.47 -14.52 -19.08
N PRO A 175 -15.61 -13.20 -19.31
CA PRO A 175 -15.82 -12.23 -18.23
C PRO A 175 -17.01 -12.56 -17.32
N SER A 176 -18.15 -12.97 -17.88
CA SER A 176 -19.32 -13.35 -17.08
C SER A 176 -19.10 -14.62 -16.26
N GLN A 177 -18.12 -15.45 -16.60
CA GLN A 177 -17.70 -16.63 -15.82
C GLN A 177 -16.83 -16.25 -14.62
N LEU A 178 -16.29 -15.04 -14.57
CA LEU A 178 -15.40 -14.55 -13.52
C LEU A 178 -16.17 -13.60 -12.60
N SER A 179 -16.87 -14.17 -11.61
CA SER A 179 -17.68 -13.41 -10.64
C SER A 179 -18.86 -12.63 -11.26
N GLY A 180 -19.38 -13.08 -12.41
CA GLY A 180 -20.50 -12.43 -13.09
C GLY A 180 -20.14 -11.11 -13.78
N GLY A 181 -18.86 -10.92 -14.12
CA GLY A 181 -18.36 -9.65 -14.64
C GLY A 181 -18.69 -9.34 -16.09
N ASP A 182 -18.32 -8.13 -16.51
CA ASP A 182 -18.43 -7.64 -17.88
C ASP A 182 -17.09 -6.99 -18.32
N LEU A 183 -17.12 -6.21 -19.41
CA LEU A 183 -15.95 -5.51 -19.97
C LEU A 183 -16.15 -3.99 -19.99
N ASP A 184 -16.66 -3.42 -18.89
CA ASP A 184 -16.96 -1.99 -18.76
C ASP A 184 -15.80 -1.12 -18.21
N GLY A 185 -14.63 -1.74 -18.00
CA GLY A 185 -13.49 -1.11 -17.30
C GLY A 185 -12.97 -1.93 -16.12
N ASP A 186 -13.53 -3.12 -15.91
CA ASP A 186 -13.07 -4.05 -14.89
C ASP A 186 -11.62 -4.50 -15.05
N ARG A 187 -11.00 -4.76 -13.90
CA ARG A 187 -9.65 -5.33 -13.80
C ARG A 187 -9.72 -6.82 -13.49
N PHE A 188 -8.99 -7.59 -14.27
CA PHE A 188 -8.87 -9.03 -14.14
C PHE A 188 -7.48 -9.43 -13.68
N HIS A 189 -7.40 -10.54 -12.97
CA HIS A 189 -6.16 -11.15 -12.51
C HIS A 189 -5.80 -12.31 -13.43
N ALA A 190 -4.60 -12.25 -14.01
CA ALA A 190 -3.98 -13.35 -14.75
C ALA A 190 -2.82 -13.91 -13.93
N ILE A 191 -2.75 -15.23 -13.75
CA ILE A 191 -1.65 -15.91 -13.04
C ILE A 191 -1.17 -17.09 -13.91
N TRP A 192 0.12 -17.13 -14.19
CA TRP A 192 0.74 -18.17 -15.03
C TRP A 192 2.00 -18.78 -14.40
N ASP A 193 2.03 -18.87 -13.06
CA ASP A 193 3.15 -19.51 -12.34
C ASP A 193 3.28 -20.99 -12.78
N PRO A 194 4.43 -21.39 -13.38
CA PRO A 194 4.62 -22.75 -13.87
C PRO A 194 4.53 -23.81 -12.78
N GLU A 195 4.83 -23.49 -11.51
CA GLU A 195 4.68 -24.44 -10.40
C GLU A 195 3.21 -24.72 -10.13
N LEU A 196 2.38 -23.68 -10.14
CA LEU A 196 0.96 -23.77 -9.85
C LEU A 196 0.19 -24.45 -10.98
N LEU A 197 0.61 -24.22 -12.22
CA LEU A 197 0.01 -24.77 -13.43
C LEU A 197 0.50 -26.18 -13.78
N LYS A 198 1.35 -26.80 -12.95
CA LYS A 198 1.73 -28.21 -13.13
C LYS A 198 0.50 -29.10 -13.19
N GLN A 199 0.47 -30.00 -14.18
CA GLN A 199 -0.67 -30.88 -14.43
C GLN A 199 -1.08 -31.66 -13.17
N GLY A 200 -2.38 -31.66 -12.89
CA GLY A 200 -2.99 -32.39 -11.78
C GLY A 200 -3.07 -31.65 -10.44
N GLN A 201 -2.52 -30.44 -10.33
CA GLN A 201 -2.57 -29.67 -9.07
C GLN A 201 -3.83 -28.82 -8.90
N LEU A 202 -4.44 -28.37 -10.01
CA LEU A 202 -5.58 -27.47 -9.96
C LEU A 202 -6.91 -28.22 -10.05
N THR A 203 -7.87 -27.77 -9.26
CA THR A 203 -9.28 -28.17 -9.38
C THR A 203 -10.05 -27.04 -10.03
N VAL A 204 -10.53 -27.29 -11.24
CA VAL A 204 -11.41 -26.38 -12.00
C VAL A 204 -12.86 -26.73 -11.66
N PHE A 205 -13.67 -25.71 -11.42
CA PHE A 205 -15.09 -25.82 -11.13
C PHE A 205 -15.88 -25.10 -12.22
N ASP A 206 -17.09 -25.56 -12.47
CA ASP A 206 -17.98 -24.87 -13.40
C ASP A 206 -18.25 -23.43 -12.91
N PRO A 207 -18.25 -22.44 -13.83
CA PRO A 207 -18.54 -21.06 -13.49
C PRO A 207 -19.90 -20.90 -12.80
N ALA A 208 -19.98 -20.06 -11.78
CA ALA A 208 -21.25 -19.72 -11.16
C ALA A 208 -22.18 -19.02 -12.15
N GLU A 209 -23.49 -19.26 -12.02
CA GLU A 209 -24.53 -18.50 -12.72
C GLU A 209 -25.19 -17.54 -11.74
N TYR A 210 -24.74 -16.28 -11.75
CA TYR A 210 -25.34 -15.23 -10.96
C TYR A 210 -26.55 -14.66 -11.71
N GLN A 211 -27.75 -14.91 -11.20
CA GLN A 211 -28.96 -14.32 -11.75
C GLN A 211 -29.06 -12.87 -11.31
N GLY A 212 -28.84 -11.95 -12.25
CA GLY A 212 -29.01 -10.52 -12.00
C GLY A 212 -30.46 -10.19 -11.65
N GLU A 213 -30.65 -9.25 -10.72
CA GLU A 213 -31.96 -8.73 -10.38
C GLU A 213 -32.30 -7.53 -11.28
N SER A 214 -33.52 -7.51 -11.82
CA SER A 214 -33.95 -6.40 -12.64
C SER A 214 -34.06 -5.14 -11.79
N PRO A 215 -33.50 -3.99 -12.23
CA PRO A 215 -33.58 -2.76 -11.46
C PRO A 215 -35.03 -2.38 -11.14
N SER A 216 -35.28 -1.97 -9.90
CA SER A 216 -36.57 -1.41 -9.51
C SER A 216 -36.87 -0.16 -10.34
N LYS A 217 -38.03 -0.12 -11.01
CA LYS A 217 -38.43 1.02 -11.83
C LYS A 217 -39.31 1.97 -11.02
N LEU A 218 -38.94 3.26 -10.98
CA LEU A 218 -39.72 4.32 -10.31
C LEU A 218 -41.06 4.62 -10.99
N GLY A 219 -41.21 4.27 -12.28
CA GLY A 219 -42.42 4.57 -13.07
C GLY A 219 -42.60 6.06 -13.41
N ARG A 220 -41.70 6.92 -12.94
CA ARG A 220 -41.59 8.35 -13.22
C ARG A 220 -40.12 8.75 -13.41
N PRO A 221 -39.83 9.94 -13.97
CA PRO A 221 -38.48 10.50 -13.93
C PRO A 221 -37.98 10.64 -12.49
N ALA A 222 -36.69 10.33 -12.27
CA ALA A 222 -36.03 10.50 -10.99
C ALA A 222 -35.72 11.98 -10.72
N ASP A 223 -35.87 12.42 -9.48
CA ASP A 223 -35.48 13.75 -9.01
C ASP A 223 -34.31 13.67 -8.01
N LEU A 224 -33.85 14.84 -7.52
CA LEU A 224 -32.72 14.90 -6.58
C LEU A 224 -33.04 14.26 -5.22
N GLN A 225 -34.31 14.27 -4.81
CA GLN A 225 -34.73 13.67 -3.55
C GLN A 225 -34.64 12.15 -3.63
N ASP A 226 -35.04 11.55 -4.75
CA ASP A 226 -34.88 10.11 -4.98
C ASP A 226 -33.42 9.68 -4.87
N VAL A 227 -32.51 10.50 -5.42
CA VAL A 227 -31.07 10.25 -5.35
C VAL A 227 -30.59 10.32 -3.90
N ALA A 228 -31.00 11.34 -3.14
CA ALA A 228 -30.64 11.48 -1.73
C ALA A 228 -31.18 10.33 -0.87
N ASP A 229 -32.46 9.97 -1.05
CA ASP A 229 -33.10 8.85 -0.36
C ASP A 229 -32.42 7.53 -0.70
N TRP A 230 -32.03 7.33 -1.95
CA TRP A 230 -31.25 6.17 -2.39
C TRP A 230 -29.88 6.11 -1.72
N PHE A 231 -29.16 7.22 -1.60
CA PHE A 231 -27.89 7.25 -0.86
C PHE A 231 -28.08 6.85 0.61
N VAL A 232 -29.14 7.34 1.25
CA VAL A 232 -29.46 6.98 2.64
C VAL A 232 -29.81 5.49 2.76
N GLU A 233 -30.61 4.96 1.84
CA GLU A 233 -30.99 3.54 1.82
C GLU A 233 -29.78 2.65 1.55
N PHE A 234 -28.91 3.05 0.62
CA PHE A 234 -27.67 2.35 0.33
C PHE A 234 -26.77 2.26 1.57
N MET A 235 -26.58 3.37 2.29
CA MET A 235 -25.78 3.39 3.53
C MET A 235 -26.36 2.50 4.64
N LYS A 236 -27.69 2.36 4.72
CA LYS A 236 -28.35 1.49 5.72
C LYS A 236 -28.22 0.01 5.38
N SER A 237 -28.28 -0.31 4.09
CA SER A 237 -28.45 -1.68 3.59
C SER A 237 -27.19 -2.26 2.94
N ASP A 238 -26.07 -1.54 2.92
CA ASP A 238 -24.77 -2.08 2.48
C ASP A 238 -24.25 -3.11 3.49
N HIS A 239 -24.32 -4.38 3.09
CA HIS A 239 -23.92 -5.52 3.90
C HIS A 239 -22.75 -6.30 3.30
N ILE A 240 -22.09 -5.79 2.25
CA ILE A 240 -21.05 -6.50 1.49
C ILE A 240 -19.95 -7.01 2.43
N GLY A 241 -19.35 -6.12 3.24
CA GLY A 241 -18.25 -6.50 4.12
C GLY A 241 -18.63 -7.56 5.16
N GLN A 242 -19.87 -7.53 5.67
CA GLN A 242 -20.37 -8.53 6.61
C GLN A 242 -20.53 -9.90 5.92
N ILE A 243 -21.04 -9.91 4.70
CA ILE A 243 -21.23 -11.13 3.90
C ILE A 243 -19.86 -11.72 3.53
N SER A 244 -18.90 -10.90 3.06
CA SER A 244 -17.55 -11.38 2.74
C SER A 244 -16.87 -11.99 3.97
N MET A 245 -17.00 -11.36 5.14
CA MET A 245 -16.45 -11.89 6.40
C MET A 245 -17.06 -13.25 6.76
N LYS A 246 -18.38 -13.40 6.62
CA LYS A 246 -19.06 -14.69 6.84
C LYS A 246 -18.55 -15.76 5.88
N HIS A 247 -18.32 -15.41 4.61
CA HIS A 247 -17.73 -16.32 3.64
C HIS A 247 -16.35 -16.80 4.08
N VAL A 248 -15.46 -15.89 4.49
CA VAL A 248 -14.11 -16.25 4.98
C VAL A 248 -14.18 -17.26 6.13
N ILE A 249 -15.05 -17.02 7.12
CA ILE A 249 -15.21 -17.91 8.27
C ILE A 249 -15.76 -19.29 7.86
N LEU A 250 -16.80 -19.34 7.02
CA LEU A 250 -17.39 -20.60 6.57
C LEU A 250 -16.43 -21.37 5.67
N ALA A 251 -15.72 -20.70 4.77
CA ALA A 251 -14.73 -21.30 3.89
C ALA A 251 -13.54 -21.86 4.69
N ASP A 252 -13.14 -21.20 5.78
CA ASP A 252 -12.11 -21.71 6.68
C ASP A 252 -12.54 -22.97 7.44
N LEU A 253 -13.81 -23.07 7.83
CA LEU A 253 -14.34 -24.26 8.50
C LEU A 253 -14.57 -25.42 7.51
N LYS A 254 -15.23 -25.14 6.39
CA LYS A 254 -15.84 -26.17 5.52
C LYS A 254 -15.20 -26.26 4.14
N GLY A 255 -14.57 -25.20 3.67
CA GLY A 255 -14.04 -25.06 2.31
C GLY A 255 -15.04 -24.33 1.41
N THR A 256 -14.52 -23.66 0.37
CA THR A 256 -15.35 -22.89 -0.57
C THR A 256 -16.36 -23.72 -1.37
N PRO A 257 -16.16 -25.02 -1.67
CA PRO A 257 -17.18 -25.83 -2.35
C PRO A 257 -18.35 -26.28 -1.44
N ASP A 258 -18.32 -25.99 -0.14
CA ASP A 258 -19.45 -26.33 0.74
C ASP A 258 -20.71 -25.58 0.30
N PRO A 259 -21.89 -26.22 0.26
CA PRO A 259 -23.13 -25.57 -0.18
C PRO A 259 -23.45 -24.27 0.56
N LYS A 260 -23.06 -24.14 1.84
CA LYS A 260 -23.25 -22.89 2.59
C LYS A 260 -22.35 -21.77 2.07
N CYS A 261 -21.13 -22.07 1.64
CA CYS A 261 -20.23 -21.09 1.05
C CYS A 261 -20.74 -20.64 -0.33
N ILE A 262 -21.22 -21.58 -1.15
CA ILE A 262 -21.87 -21.29 -2.43
C ILE A 262 -23.09 -20.38 -2.24
N GLN A 263 -23.96 -20.69 -1.29
CA GLN A 263 -25.11 -19.84 -0.95
C GLN A 263 -24.67 -18.42 -0.52
N VAL A 264 -23.59 -18.30 0.27
CA VAL A 264 -23.07 -16.99 0.66
C VAL A 264 -22.48 -16.25 -0.54
N ALA A 265 -21.84 -16.94 -1.49
CA ALA A 265 -21.32 -16.34 -2.72
C ALA A 265 -22.46 -15.77 -3.60
N GLU A 266 -23.55 -16.52 -3.76
CA GLU A 266 -24.76 -16.04 -4.46
C GLU A 266 -25.34 -14.79 -3.79
N ILE A 267 -25.50 -14.83 -2.47
CA ILE A 267 -26.00 -13.68 -1.68
C ILE A 267 -25.03 -12.49 -1.78
N HIS A 268 -23.72 -12.74 -1.79
CA HIS A 268 -22.71 -11.70 -1.95
C HIS A 268 -22.80 -11.02 -3.32
N SER A 269 -23.00 -11.79 -4.40
CA SER A 269 -23.22 -11.23 -5.74
C SER A 269 -24.45 -10.30 -5.75
N LYS A 270 -25.56 -10.70 -5.14
CA LYS A 270 -26.74 -9.82 -4.98
C LYS A 270 -26.44 -8.54 -4.20
N ALA A 271 -25.63 -8.64 -3.14
CA ALA A 271 -25.24 -7.47 -2.35
C ALA A 271 -24.35 -6.50 -3.14
N VAL A 272 -23.47 -7.00 -4.00
CA VAL A 272 -22.67 -6.17 -4.91
C VAL A 272 -23.56 -5.44 -5.92
N ASP A 273 -24.56 -6.15 -6.46
CA ASP A 273 -25.51 -5.58 -7.42
C ASP A 273 -26.55 -4.64 -6.79
N PHE A 274 -26.67 -4.57 -5.46
CA PHE A 274 -27.61 -3.70 -4.76
C PHE A 274 -27.52 -2.24 -5.24
N ALA A 275 -26.30 -1.74 -5.43
CA ALA A 275 -26.04 -0.39 -5.94
C ALA A 275 -26.68 -0.12 -7.32
N LYS A 276 -26.87 -1.18 -8.13
CA LYS A 276 -27.44 -1.13 -9.49
C LYS A 276 -28.92 -1.55 -9.51
N SER A 277 -29.31 -2.51 -8.69
CA SER A 277 -30.63 -3.15 -8.73
C SER A 277 -31.69 -2.47 -7.88
N GLY A 278 -31.29 -1.82 -6.77
CA GLY A 278 -32.25 -1.30 -5.80
C GLY A 278 -32.72 -2.31 -4.75
N VAL A 279 -32.36 -3.59 -4.89
CA VAL A 279 -32.90 -4.68 -4.06
C VAL A 279 -31.90 -5.08 -2.98
N ALA A 280 -32.23 -4.73 -1.73
CA ALA A 280 -31.40 -5.07 -0.58
C ALA A 280 -31.46 -6.58 -0.27
N VAL A 281 -30.31 -7.13 0.08
CA VAL A 281 -30.21 -8.53 0.51
C VAL A 281 -30.84 -8.72 1.90
N ASP A 282 -31.71 -9.71 2.01
CA ASP A 282 -32.23 -10.14 3.31
C ASP A 282 -31.18 -10.97 4.05
N MET A 283 -30.59 -10.39 5.10
CA MET A 283 -29.57 -11.02 5.94
C MET A 283 -30.05 -12.32 6.62
N ARG A 284 -31.36 -12.57 6.71
CA ARG A 284 -31.94 -13.82 7.24
C ARG A 284 -31.74 -15.00 6.30
N GLN A 285 -31.48 -14.76 5.02
CA GLN A 285 -31.18 -15.79 4.03
C GLN A 285 -29.78 -16.38 4.22
N LEU A 286 -28.88 -15.65 4.90
CA LEU A 286 -27.52 -16.14 5.16
C LEU A 286 -27.54 -17.35 6.10
N PRO A 287 -26.67 -18.35 5.87
CA PRO A 287 -26.50 -19.46 6.79
C PRO A 287 -26.23 -18.98 8.22
N LYS A 288 -26.78 -19.70 9.21
CA LYS A 288 -26.47 -19.44 10.62
C LYS A 288 -24.97 -19.60 10.86
N MET A 289 -24.34 -18.53 11.34
CA MET A 289 -22.91 -18.48 11.60
C MET A 289 -22.57 -19.11 12.96
N PRO A 290 -21.46 -19.86 13.06
CA PRO A 290 -20.93 -20.28 14.36
C PRO A 290 -20.45 -19.05 15.16
N LYS A 291 -20.46 -19.16 16.50
CA LYS A 291 -19.83 -18.17 17.40
C LYS A 291 -18.30 -18.22 17.34
N LEU A 292 -17.74 -19.35 16.92
CA LEU A 292 -16.32 -19.56 16.74
C LEU A 292 -15.80 -18.79 15.51
N ARG A 293 -14.65 -18.13 15.66
CA ARG A 293 -13.92 -17.39 14.62
C ARG A 293 -12.49 -17.92 14.49
N PRO A 294 -11.90 -17.97 13.29
CA PRO A 294 -10.50 -18.37 13.16
C PRO A 294 -9.57 -17.36 13.84
N HIS A 295 -8.44 -17.84 14.35
CA HIS A 295 -7.48 -17.06 15.13
C HIS A 295 -6.89 -15.86 14.37
N PHE A 296 -6.77 -15.95 13.04
CA PHE A 296 -6.30 -14.85 12.20
C PHE A 296 -7.27 -13.65 12.13
N LEU A 297 -8.49 -13.79 12.67
CA LEU A 297 -9.46 -12.69 12.84
C LEU A 297 -9.49 -12.13 14.26
N LYS A 298 -8.65 -12.64 15.18
CA LYS A 298 -8.56 -12.12 16.54
C LYS A 298 -7.84 -10.77 16.55
N PRO A 299 -8.40 -9.70 17.13
CA PRO A 299 -7.67 -8.46 17.35
C PRO A 299 -6.47 -8.68 18.28
N GLU A 300 -5.33 -8.03 18.02
CA GLU A 300 -4.14 -8.14 18.89
C GLU A 300 -4.35 -7.41 20.22
N ASN A 301 -4.80 -6.16 20.19
CA ASN A 301 -4.82 -5.27 21.35
C ASN A 301 -6.19 -5.27 22.06
N LEU A 302 -6.72 -6.46 22.38
CA LEU A 302 -7.95 -6.55 23.19
C LEU A 302 -7.77 -5.99 24.61
N HIS A 303 -6.53 -5.82 25.09
CA HIS A 303 -6.25 -5.54 26.50
C HIS A 303 -5.84 -4.10 26.83
N GLU A 304 -5.41 -3.27 25.87
CA GLU A 304 -4.83 -1.95 26.20
C GLU A 304 -5.67 -0.75 25.75
N ASP A 305 -6.34 -0.81 24.60
CA ASP A 305 -7.19 0.29 24.12
C ASP A 305 -8.66 0.11 24.48
N ALA A 306 -9.00 -0.98 25.19
CA ALA A 306 -10.32 -1.20 25.75
C ALA A 306 -10.45 -0.53 27.14
N GLU A 307 -9.95 0.71 27.28
CA GLU A 307 -10.87 1.76 27.74
C GLU A 307 -11.91 1.97 26.61
N GLU A 308 -12.64 0.90 26.30
CA GLU A 308 -13.90 0.99 25.59
C GLU A 308 -14.66 1.97 26.47
N ASP A 309 -14.97 3.15 25.94
CA ASP A 309 -15.97 4.02 26.55
C ASP A 309 -17.04 3.08 27.11
N GLU A 310 -17.36 3.13 28.41
CA GLU A 310 -18.22 2.11 29.05
C GLU A 310 -19.54 1.86 28.29
N GLN A 311 -19.89 2.77 27.37
CA GLN A 311 -21.00 2.69 26.41
C GLN A 311 -20.83 1.69 25.24
N ASP A 312 -19.60 1.27 24.90
CA ASP A 312 -19.30 0.38 23.78
C ASP A 312 -19.03 -1.09 24.19
N ILE A 313 -18.74 -1.34 25.48
CA ILE A 313 -18.47 -2.68 26.04
C ILE A 313 -19.65 -3.63 25.80
N ASP A 314 -20.87 -3.11 25.90
CA ASP A 314 -22.09 -3.90 25.79
C ASP A 314 -22.49 -4.23 24.34
N GLN A 315 -21.85 -3.63 23.34
CA GLN A 315 -22.31 -3.72 21.95
C GLN A 315 -21.60 -4.76 21.10
N HIS A 316 -20.43 -5.27 21.52
CA HIS A 316 -19.65 -6.21 20.72
C HIS A 316 -19.83 -7.66 21.19
N PRO A 317 -20.34 -8.58 20.35
CA PRO A 317 -20.43 -9.99 20.70
C PRO A 317 -19.03 -10.53 21.01
N ARG A 318 -18.82 -11.04 22.23
CA ARG A 318 -17.61 -11.80 22.54
C ARG A 318 -17.60 -13.09 21.71
N TYR A 319 -16.60 -13.21 20.85
CA TYR A 319 -16.37 -14.39 20.02
C TYR A 319 -15.31 -15.28 20.66
N ASP A 320 -15.51 -16.60 20.57
CA ASP A 320 -14.46 -17.57 20.84
C ASP A 320 -13.62 -17.77 19.58
N TYR A 321 -12.33 -18.02 19.75
CA TYR A 321 -11.40 -18.18 18.63
C TYR A 321 -10.84 -19.60 18.58
N TYR A 322 -10.65 -20.14 17.37
CA TYR A 322 -10.01 -21.44 17.12
C TYR A 322 -8.79 -21.29 16.22
N TYR A 323 -7.81 -22.19 16.37
CA TYR A 323 -6.66 -22.24 15.47
C TYR A 323 -7.06 -22.81 14.10
N SER A 324 -6.94 -22.03 13.04
CA SER A 324 -7.12 -22.49 11.67
C SER A 324 -5.86 -23.15 11.14
N GLY A 325 -5.98 -24.43 10.76
CA GLY A 325 -4.94 -25.16 10.03
C GLY A 325 -5.01 -24.99 8.50
N ARG A 326 -5.93 -24.18 7.97
CA ARG A 326 -6.01 -23.91 6.51
C ARG A 326 -5.03 -22.84 6.09
N ILE A 327 -4.91 -22.63 4.77
CA ILE A 327 -3.87 -21.77 4.22
C ILE A 327 -3.84 -20.36 4.82
N LEU A 328 -4.97 -19.68 5.01
CA LEU A 328 -4.97 -18.34 5.62
C LEU A 328 -4.45 -18.36 7.07
N GLY A 329 -4.84 -19.36 7.86
CA GLY A 329 -4.32 -19.56 9.21
C GLY A 329 -2.83 -19.89 9.25
N GLN A 330 -2.36 -20.69 8.30
CA GLN A 330 -0.94 -20.99 8.13
C GLN A 330 -0.13 -19.74 7.77
N LEU A 331 -0.60 -18.94 6.80
CA LEU A 331 0.04 -17.69 6.37
C LEU A 331 0.11 -16.69 7.53
N TYR A 332 -1.00 -16.48 8.24
CA TYR A 332 -1.07 -15.60 9.41
C TYR A 332 -0.05 -15.99 10.48
N THR A 333 -0.03 -17.27 10.87
CA THR A 333 0.83 -17.77 11.95
C THR A 333 2.31 -17.71 11.58
N ARG A 334 2.62 -17.69 10.27
CA ARG A 334 4.00 -17.67 9.77
C ARG A 334 4.64 -16.28 9.82
N VAL A 335 3.84 -15.22 9.89
CA VAL A 335 4.33 -13.85 10.06
C VAL A 335 4.42 -13.53 11.54
N ASP A 336 5.62 -13.64 12.09
CA ASP A 336 5.92 -13.28 13.48
C ASP A 336 6.50 -11.86 13.52
N GLU A 337 5.64 -10.85 13.75
CA GLU A 337 6.07 -9.45 13.85
C GLU A 337 7.18 -9.26 14.88
N ALA A 338 7.07 -9.87 16.07
CA ALA A 338 7.99 -9.66 17.18
C ALA A 338 9.36 -10.30 16.93
N ARG A 339 9.39 -11.47 16.25
CA ARG A 339 10.65 -12.11 15.86
C ARG A 339 11.41 -11.30 14.80
N ILE A 340 10.68 -10.61 13.94
CA ILE A 340 11.28 -9.82 12.86
C ILE A 340 11.67 -8.43 13.40
N TRP A 341 10.84 -7.82 14.26
CA TRP A 341 11.11 -6.55 14.96
C TRP A 341 10.49 -6.51 16.37
N PRO A 342 11.30 -6.54 17.46
CA PRO A 342 10.81 -6.44 18.83
C PRO A 342 10.00 -5.16 19.09
N GLU A 343 8.89 -5.28 19.83
CA GLU A 343 7.95 -4.17 20.08
C GLU A 343 8.48 -3.07 21.00
N ASP A 344 9.65 -3.25 21.63
CA ASP A 344 10.25 -2.35 22.63
C ASP A 344 10.47 -0.89 22.16
N PHE A 345 10.08 -0.54 20.94
CA PHE A 345 10.13 0.81 20.39
C PHE A 345 8.80 1.58 20.40
N ASN A 346 7.64 0.93 20.61
CA ASN A 346 6.35 1.63 20.66
C ASN A 346 6.14 2.41 21.97
N ALA A 347 6.88 2.07 23.03
CA ALA A 347 6.72 2.67 24.34
C ALA A 347 7.39 4.05 24.39
N GLY A 348 6.69 5.10 23.95
CA GLY A 348 6.88 6.47 24.43
C GLY A 348 8.31 7.00 24.43
N ALA A 349 9.20 6.49 23.57
CA ALA A 349 10.56 6.95 23.48
C ALA A 349 10.51 8.37 22.93
N ASP A 350 10.55 9.32 23.87
CA ASP A 350 10.35 10.75 23.74
C ASP A 350 10.69 11.28 22.36
N MET A 351 9.90 12.23 21.84
CA MET A 351 10.33 13.05 20.69
C MET A 351 11.74 13.61 20.88
N ALA A 352 12.15 13.83 22.13
CA ALA A 352 13.54 14.12 22.48
C ALA A 352 14.50 13.03 21.97
N SER A 353 14.27 11.74 22.26
CA SER A 353 15.16 10.62 21.92
C SER A 353 15.50 10.53 20.42
N LEU A 354 14.52 10.75 19.53
CA LEU A 354 14.69 10.73 18.06
C LEU A 354 15.80 11.67 17.57
N GLY A 355 16.04 12.75 18.32
CA GLY A 355 17.06 13.73 18.03
C GLY A 355 18.50 13.34 18.41
N HIS A 356 18.68 12.35 19.29
CA HIS A 356 19.95 12.08 19.99
C HIS A 356 20.93 11.19 19.24
N SER A 357 20.62 10.74 18.01
CA SER A 357 21.64 10.13 17.16
C SER A 357 22.58 11.20 16.62
N SER A 358 23.40 11.78 17.49
CA SER A 358 24.28 12.88 17.14
C SER A 358 25.35 12.41 16.16
N SER A 359 25.90 11.19 16.31
CA SER A 359 26.97 10.70 15.43
C SER A 359 26.60 10.74 13.95
N PHE A 360 25.45 10.19 13.56
CA PHE A 360 25.02 10.17 12.16
C PHE A 360 24.91 11.58 11.55
N TRP A 361 24.18 12.47 12.22
CA TRP A 361 23.91 13.80 11.68
C TRP A 361 25.14 14.70 11.74
N ASP A 362 25.95 14.59 12.80
CA ASP A 362 27.21 15.32 12.93
C ASP A 362 28.21 14.88 11.86
N GLU A 363 28.37 13.58 11.64
CA GLU A 363 29.22 13.01 10.59
C GLU A 363 28.74 13.41 9.20
N LEU A 364 27.45 13.21 8.88
CA LEU A 364 26.90 13.58 7.57
C LEU A 364 27.00 15.09 7.31
N THR A 365 26.75 15.92 8.33
CA THR A 365 26.89 17.38 8.21
C THR A 365 28.35 17.75 7.97
N ALA A 366 29.30 17.14 8.69
CA ALA A 366 30.72 17.36 8.48
C ALA A 366 31.16 16.98 7.06
N CYS A 367 30.72 15.81 6.56
CA CYS A 367 30.99 15.38 5.19
C CYS A 367 30.43 16.35 4.15
N LEU A 368 29.17 16.79 4.29
CA LEU A 368 28.56 17.75 3.36
C LEU A 368 29.29 19.09 3.36
N VAL A 369 29.64 19.61 4.55
CA VAL A 369 30.40 20.87 4.70
C VAL A 369 31.80 20.74 4.09
N GLU A 370 32.49 19.63 4.32
CA GLU A 370 33.80 19.37 3.72
C GLU A 370 33.70 19.31 2.19
N GLN A 371 32.68 18.66 1.64
CA GLN A 371 32.47 18.64 0.19
C GLN A 371 32.17 20.02 -0.37
N VAL A 372 31.36 20.86 0.30
CA VAL A 372 31.21 22.28 -0.10
C VAL A 372 32.57 22.98 -0.12
N HIS A 373 33.37 22.80 0.94
CA HIS A 373 34.68 23.43 1.04
C HIS A 373 35.64 23.00 -0.08
N LEU A 374 35.65 21.72 -0.44
CA LEU A 374 36.50 21.18 -1.50
C LEU A 374 36.09 21.66 -2.90
N GLN A 375 34.79 21.83 -3.16
CA GLN A 375 34.30 22.18 -4.50
C GLN A 375 34.36 23.69 -4.77
N ILE A 376 34.01 24.52 -3.78
CA ILE A 376 33.87 25.98 -3.99
C ILE A 376 34.63 26.83 -2.97
N GLY A 377 35.30 26.22 -1.99
CA GLY A 377 35.96 26.94 -0.90
C GLY A 377 35.01 27.32 0.24
N GLN A 378 35.41 28.31 1.05
CA GLN A 378 34.59 28.76 2.16
C GLN A 378 33.34 29.49 1.65
N LEU A 379 32.17 28.97 2.00
CA LEU A 379 30.87 29.57 1.68
C LEU A 379 30.25 30.18 2.95
N GLY A 380 29.95 31.49 2.90
CA GLY A 380 29.28 32.18 4.00
C GLY A 380 27.76 31.97 3.93
N TRP A 381 27.21 31.11 4.78
CA TRP A 381 25.79 30.76 4.79
C TRP A 381 25.00 31.44 5.91
N GLU A 382 25.67 32.04 6.89
CA GLU A 382 25.07 32.58 8.12
C GLU A 382 24.06 33.70 7.84
N HIS A 383 24.24 34.44 6.75
CA HIS A 383 23.31 35.48 6.34
C HIS A 383 21.93 34.93 5.91
N ARG A 384 21.85 33.63 5.57
CA ARG A 384 20.60 32.91 5.24
C ARG A 384 19.88 32.37 6.48
N TRP A 385 20.43 32.55 7.69
CA TRP A 385 19.86 32.01 8.93
C TRP A 385 18.37 32.31 9.13
N ASN A 386 17.97 33.57 8.94
CA ASN A 386 16.56 33.98 9.08
C ASN A 386 15.66 33.37 8.00
N GLN A 387 16.20 33.04 6.82
CA GLN A 387 15.46 32.35 5.77
C GLN A 387 15.29 30.86 6.11
N ALA A 388 16.35 30.21 6.60
CA ALA A 388 16.31 28.85 7.13
C ALA A 388 15.29 28.69 8.27
N GLN A 389 15.28 29.63 9.22
CA GLN A 389 14.29 29.64 10.31
C GLN A 389 12.85 29.76 9.80
N ARG A 390 12.60 30.64 8.81
CA ARG A 390 11.26 30.78 8.22
C ARG A 390 10.82 29.50 7.53
N LEU A 391 11.71 28.86 6.77
CA LEU A 391 11.42 27.57 6.13
C LEU A 391 11.13 26.47 7.14
N TYR A 392 11.95 26.40 8.21
CA TYR A 392 11.73 25.45 9.29
C TYR A 392 10.36 25.65 9.94
N ASN A 393 10.01 26.87 10.33
CA ASN A 393 8.72 27.15 10.98
C ASN A 393 7.53 26.84 10.07
N GLN A 394 7.64 27.11 8.76
CA GLN A 394 6.60 26.74 7.78
C GLN A 394 6.43 25.23 7.68
N TYR A 395 7.55 24.50 7.60
CA TYR A 395 7.53 23.04 7.56
C TYR A 395 7.00 22.43 8.86
N GLU A 396 7.49 22.90 10.00
CA GLU A 396 7.08 22.47 11.33
C GLU A 396 5.57 22.67 11.53
N SER A 397 5.05 23.85 11.23
CA SER A 397 3.61 24.11 11.30
C SER A 397 2.83 23.11 10.44
N ALA A 398 3.23 22.92 9.18
CA ALA A 398 2.54 22.00 8.29
C ALA A 398 2.58 20.54 8.79
N VAL A 399 3.70 20.09 9.36
CA VAL A 399 3.83 18.75 9.93
C VAL A 399 2.97 18.59 11.18
N LEU A 400 2.97 19.57 12.08
CA LEU A 400 2.15 19.55 13.29
C LEU A 400 0.64 19.59 12.97
N ASP A 401 0.25 20.40 11.98
CA ASP A 401 -1.12 20.42 11.45
C ASP A 401 -1.48 19.03 10.88
N MET A 402 -0.59 18.42 10.09
CA MET A 402 -0.81 17.07 9.58
C MET A 402 -0.95 16.01 10.70
N MET A 403 -0.15 16.13 11.76
CA MET A 403 -0.20 15.20 12.90
C MET A 403 -1.55 15.27 13.63
N THR A 404 -2.15 16.46 13.70
CA THR A 404 -3.41 16.69 14.41
C THR A 404 -4.64 16.43 13.52
N ASP A 405 -4.66 16.99 12.31
CA ASP A 405 -5.79 16.94 11.37
C ASP A 405 -6.08 15.53 10.84
N TRP A 406 -5.04 14.71 10.67
CA TRP A 406 -5.18 13.35 10.12
C TRP A 406 -5.31 12.27 11.18
N SER A 407 -5.25 12.63 12.46
CA SER A 407 -5.51 11.68 13.53
C SER A 407 -6.99 11.32 13.57
N GLU A 408 -7.31 10.02 13.68
CA GLU A 408 -8.68 9.58 13.94
C GLU A 408 -9.15 9.91 15.38
N HIS A 409 -8.25 10.31 16.27
CA HIS A 409 -8.53 10.61 17.66
C HIS A 409 -8.04 12.00 18.05
N PRO A 410 -8.94 12.95 18.37
CA PRO A 410 -8.58 14.34 18.68
C PRO A 410 -7.54 14.50 19.80
N GLY A 411 -7.54 13.61 20.80
CA GLY A 411 -6.63 13.70 21.95
C GLY A 411 -5.27 13.04 21.77
N ARG A 412 -5.00 12.40 20.62
CA ARG A 412 -3.73 11.67 20.39
C ARG A 412 -3.30 11.90 18.94
N PRO A 413 -2.43 12.88 18.65
CA PRO A 413 -1.95 13.15 17.29
C PRO A 413 -1.13 11.98 16.73
N LEU A 414 -0.95 11.95 15.42
CA LEU A 414 0.01 11.06 14.75
C LEU A 414 1.44 11.43 15.17
N THR A 415 2.38 10.50 15.03
CA THR A 415 3.80 10.81 15.22
C THR A 415 4.39 11.48 13.98
N GLU A 416 5.51 12.17 14.14
CA GLU A 416 6.26 12.72 13.00
C GLU A 416 6.65 11.63 11.98
N ILE A 417 7.01 10.44 12.47
CA ILE A 417 7.31 9.27 11.62
C ILE A 417 6.07 8.85 10.81
N ASP A 418 4.89 8.85 11.42
CA ASP A 418 3.65 8.49 10.73
C ASP A 418 3.34 9.45 9.59
N VAL A 419 3.55 10.75 9.81
CA VAL A 419 3.39 11.78 8.77
C VAL A 419 4.47 11.65 7.69
N PHE A 420 5.73 11.47 8.09
CA PHE A 420 6.87 11.33 7.17
C PHE A 420 6.71 10.11 6.23
N VAL A 421 6.25 8.99 6.78
CA VAL A 421 6.00 7.78 6.00
C VAL A 421 4.65 7.85 5.26
N GLY A 422 3.69 8.60 5.79
CA GLY A 422 2.33 8.72 5.25
C GLY A 422 1.43 7.55 5.65
N ILE A 423 1.44 7.16 6.93
CA ILE A 423 0.69 6.00 7.46
C ILE A 423 -0.14 6.39 8.67
N ILE A 424 -1.43 6.06 8.65
CA ILE A 424 -2.33 6.11 9.80
C ILE A 424 -2.44 4.69 10.40
N ARG A 425 -1.76 4.44 11.51
CA ARG A 425 -1.70 3.10 12.12
C ARG A 425 -3.05 2.70 12.74
N ASN A 426 -3.39 1.41 12.61
CA ASN A 426 -4.51 0.83 13.35
C ASN A 426 -4.09 0.58 14.81
N ARG A 427 -4.70 1.31 15.74
CA ARG A 427 -4.37 1.26 17.18
C ARG A 427 -4.82 -0.03 17.86
N ARG A 428 -5.95 -0.60 17.43
CA ARG A 428 -6.47 -1.91 17.90
C ARG A 428 -5.57 -3.10 17.53
N GLY A 429 -4.41 -2.84 16.92
CA GLY A 429 -3.58 -3.83 16.28
C GLY A 429 -4.09 -4.20 14.90
N GLY A 430 -3.29 -4.94 14.14
CA GLY A 430 -3.67 -5.35 12.79
C GLY A 430 -3.28 -4.38 11.67
N ALA A 431 -3.73 -4.73 10.46
CA ALA A 431 -3.60 -3.89 9.27
C ALA A 431 -4.58 -2.71 9.28
N GLN A 432 -4.27 -1.70 8.46
CA GLN A 432 -5.11 -0.52 8.27
C GLN A 432 -6.51 -0.91 7.77
N THR A 433 -7.52 -0.18 8.26
CA THR A 433 -8.86 -0.24 7.67
C THR A 433 -8.85 0.39 6.28
N SER A 434 -9.88 0.14 5.46
CA SER A 434 -10.00 0.76 4.13
C SER A 434 -10.03 2.30 4.23
N ARG A 435 -10.67 2.83 5.28
CA ARG A 435 -10.73 4.26 5.56
C ARG A 435 -9.35 4.81 5.92
N GLN A 436 -8.65 4.18 6.86
CA GLN A 436 -7.30 4.56 7.25
C GLN A 436 -6.33 4.51 6.07
N ARG A 437 -6.42 3.47 5.23
CA ARG A 437 -5.60 3.34 4.03
C ARG A 437 -5.85 4.49 3.04
N HIS A 438 -7.11 4.82 2.79
CA HIS A 438 -7.47 5.95 1.92
C HIS A 438 -6.97 7.29 2.50
N GLN A 439 -7.13 7.49 3.81
CA GLN A 439 -6.60 8.68 4.47
C GLN A 439 -5.06 8.71 4.46
N SER A 440 -4.40 7.56 4.59
CA SER A 440 -2.93 7.44 4.51
C SER A 440 -2.41 7.82 3.12
N MET A 441 -3.11 7.41 2.06
CA MET A 441 -2.79 7.85 0.70
C MET A 441 -2.83 9.38 0.59
N LYS A 442 -3.88 10.00 1.10
CA LYS A 442 -4.00 11.48 1.08
C LYS A 442 -2.96 12.17 1.97
N LEU A 443 -2.67 11.62 3.16
CA LEU A 443 -1.62 12.12 4.05
C LEU A 443 -0.26 12.08 3.36
N ARG A 444 0.06 10.99 2.66
CA ARG A 444 1.30 10.86 1.90
C ARG A 444 1.37 11.88 0.76
N ASP A 445 0.28 12.09 0.03
CA ASP A 445 0.22 13.09 -1.05
C ASP A 445 0.44 14.50 -0.48
N GLU A 446 -0.17 14.82 0.67
CA GLU A 446 -0.04 16.11 1.33
C GLU A 446 1.37 16.34 1.89
N PHE A 447 1.94 15.34 2.57
CA PHE A 447 3.32 15.39 3.04
C PHE A 447 4.29 15.58 1.87
N THR A 448 4.09 14.84 0.78
CA THR A 448 4.91 14.96 -0.44
C THR A 448 4.81 16.36 -1.03
N ARG A 449 3.61 16.95 -1.06
CA ARG A 449 3.39 18.32 -1.53
C ARG A 449 4.18 19.32 -0.68
N VAL A 450 4.06 19.25 0.64
CA VAL A 450 4.77 20.15 1.58
C VAL A 450 6.29 19.97 1.46
N ALA A 451 6.78 18.74 1.49
CA ALA A 451 8.21 18.45 1.44
C ALA A 451 8.84 18.91 0.11
N ASN A 452 8.12 18.76 -1.01
CA ASN A 452 8.55 19.25 -2.32
C ASN A 452 8.60 20.79 -2.36
N LEU A 453 7.61 21.48 -1.77
CA LEU A 453 7.62 22.95 -1.71
C LEU A 453 8.84 23.47 -0.94
N ILE A 454 9.10 22.91 0.25
CA ILE A 454 10.27 23.27 1.06
C ILE A 454 11.56 22.94 0.32
N MET A 455 11.65 21.78 -0.34
CA MET A 455 12.81 21.42 -1.12
C MET A 455 13.06 22.38 -2.29
N VAL A 456 12.02 22.78 -3.02
CA VAL A 456 12.14 23.73 -4.14
C VAL A 456 12.59 25.10 -3.64
N GLU A 457 12.01 25.61 -2.55
CA GLU A 457 12.38 26.91 -2.00
C GLU A 457 13.81 26.90 -1.43
N MET A 458 14.25 25.78 -0.85
CA MET A 458 15.61 25.64 -0.35
C MET A 458 16.66 25.59 -1.47
N ARG A 459 16.33 24.95 -2.59
CA ARG A 459 17.22 24.81 -3.76
C ARG A 459 17.20 26.05 -4.67
N ARG A 460 16.09 26.78 -4.71
CA ARG A 460 15.90 27.98 -5.54
C ARG A 460 15.37 29.14 -4.71
N PRO A 461 16.14 29.60 -3.71
CA PRO A 461 15.70 30.70 -2.88
C PRO A 461 15.62 32.00 -3.68
N TYR A 462 14.72 32.88 -3.25
CA TYR A 462 14.82 34.28 -3.65
C TYR A 462 16.15 34.86 -3.18
N SER A 463 16.84 35.61 -4.04
CA SER A 463 18.10 36.25 -3.66
C SER A 463 17.84 37.31 -2.58
N VAL A 464 18.74 37.37 -1.60
CA VAL A 464 18.77 38.48 -0.61
C VAL A 464 19.37 39.74 -1.25
N SER A 465 20.11 39.59 -2.35
CA SER A 465 20.71 40.69 -3.11
C SER A 465 20.00 40.91 -4.45
N GLU A 466 20.35 41.96 -5.19
CA GLU A 466 19.83 42.19 -6.54
C GLU A 466 20.32 41.14 -7.58
N PHE A 467 21.26 40.27 -7.19
CA PHE A 467 21.82 39.23 -8.04
C PHE A 467 21.55 37.85 -7.44
N THR A 468 20.92 36.96 -8.21
CA THR A 468 20.83 35.53 -7.86
C THR A 468 22.19 34.89 -8.10
N SER A 469 22.78 34.31 -7.04
CA SER A 469 23.99 33.51 -7.17
C SER A 469 23.62 32.06 -7.48
N GLU A 470 24.44 31.37 -8.28
CA GLU A 470 24.34 29.91 -8.45
C GLU A 470 24.58 29.17 -7.12
N LEU A 471 25.16 29.85 -6.13
CA LEU A 471 25.44 29.31 -4.80
C LEU A 471 24.30 29.52 -3.79
N ASP A 472 23.25 30.28 -4.13
CA ASP A 472 22.20 30.64 -3.17
C ASP A 472 21.53 29.40 -2.54
N GLY A 473 21.33 28.34 -3.34
CA GLY A 473 20.77 27.07 -2.88
C GLY A 473 21.69 26.31 -1.93
N LEU A 474 23.01 26.36 -2.14
CA LEU A 474 23.99 25.79 -1.21
C LEU A 474 24.02 26.56 0.11
N GLU A 475 24.03 27.89 0.06
CA GLU A 475 24.04 28.75 1.25
C GLU A 475 22.81 28.47 2.11
N LEU A 476 21.62 28.42 1.49
CA LEU A 476 20.41 28.15 2.23
C LEU A 476 20.32 26.69 2.70
N GLY A 477 20.80 25.72 1.91
CA GLY A 477 20.90 24.32 2.31
C GLY A 477 21.76 24.13 3.57
N LEU A 478 22.95 24.74 3.60
CA LEU A 478 23.83 24.74 4.79
C LEU A 478 23.17 25.42 5.98
N ALA A 479 22.62 26.62 5.79
CA ALA A 479 21.94 27.34 6.86
C ALA A 479 20.78 26.52 7.44
N SER A 480 20.00 25.85 6.59
CA SER A 480 18.86 25.02 6.99
C SER A 480 19.29 23.77 7.75
N LEU A 481 20.36 23.10 7.32
CA LEU A 481 20.91 21.92 8.00
C LEU A 481 21.46 22.30 9.38
N HIS A 482 22.27 23.36 9.47
CA HIS A 482 22.81 23.86 10.73
C HIS A 482 21.71 24.35 11.69
N PHE A 483 20.74 25.11 11.18
CA PHE A 483 19.58 25.56 11.97
C PHE A 483 18.83 24.36 12.57
N SER A 484 18.56 23.35 11.75
CA SER A 484 17.80 22.18 12.20
C SER A 484 18.56 21.31 13.19
N ASN A 485 19.87 21.13 13.02
CA ASN A 485 20.73 20.48 14.01
C ASN A 485 20.70 21.23 15.35
N GLN A 486 20.74 22.56 15.31
CA GLN A 486 20.68 23.39 16.51
C GLN A 486 19.31 23.30 17.22
N MET A 487 18.20 23.34 16.47
CA MET A 487 16.86 23.22 17.05
C MET A 487 16.65 21.90 17.79
N ILE A 488 17.21 20.81 17.26
CA ILE A 488 17.04 19.49 17.86
C ILE A 488 17.99 19.30 19.06
N ALA A 489 19.17 19.89 19.02
CA ALA A 489 20.04 19.95 20.20
C ALA A 489 19.42 20.76 21.35
N PHE A 490 18.71 21.87 21.06
CA PHE A 490 18.06 22.71 22.07
C PHE A 490 16.68 22.23 22.52
N GLY A 491 16.10 21.20 21.90
CA GLY A 491 14.75 20.69 22.14
C GLY A 491 14.42 20.19 23.55
N GLN A 492 15.23 20.47 24.58
CA GLN A 492 14.90 20.18 25.99
C GLN A 492 13.89 21.16 26.62
N GLY A 493 13.31 22.11 25.87
CA GLY A 493 12.54 23.21 26.48
C GLY A 493 11.15 23.53 25.91
N VAL A 494 11.02 23.84 24.61
CA VAL A 494 9.81 24.55 24.11
C VAL A 494 9.36 24.17 22.70
N GLY A 495 10.21 23.55 21.87
CA GLY A 495 9.85 23.10 20.52
C GLY A 495 10.14 21.62 20.35
N SER A 496 9.15 20.85 19.92
CA SER A 496 9.35 19.50 19.43
C SER A 496 10.20 19.58 18.16
N GLY A 497 11.52 19.42 18.26
CA GLY A 497 12.38 19.54 17.09
C GLY A 497 11.98 18.53 16.01
N ILE A 498 11.32 18.98 14.94
CA ILE A 498 10.93 18.16 13.79
C ILE A 498 12.18 17.65 13.08
N ALA A 499 12.47 16.36 13.22
CA ALA A 499 13.68 15.70 12.74
C ALA A 499 13.73 15.54 11.22
N SER A 500 12.59 15.40 10.55
CA SER A 500 12.47 15.19 9.11
C SER A 500 12.91 16.40 8.29
N PHE A 501 12.90 17.61 8.86
CA PHE A 501 13.43 18.79 8.19
C PHE A 501 14.93 18.64 7.91
N ARG A 502 15.70 17.99 8.80
CA ARG A 502 17.14 17.69 8.58
C ARG A 502 17.36 16.84 7.34
N ILE A 503 16.46 15.88 7.10
CA ILE A 503 16.51 15.02 5.91
C ILE A 503 16.30 15.87 4.65
N ILE A 504 15.29 16.75 4.65
CA ILE A 504 15.02 17.63 3.51
C ILE A 504 16.21 18.57 3.25
N ALA A 505 16.77 19.15 4.31
CA ALA A 505 17.90 20.06 4.22
C ALA A 505 19.16 19.37 3.68
N ALA A 506 19.50 18.19 4.22
CA ALA A 506 20.64 17.40 3.75
C ALA A 506 20.43 16.93 2.29
N SER A 507 19.22 16.50 1.93
CA SER A 507 18.89 16.15 0.54
C SER A 507 19.02 17.33 -0.41
N ALA A 508 18.51 18.51 -0.05
CA ALA A 508 18.62 19.71 -0.87
C ALA A 508 20.07 20.12 -1.07
N LEU A 509 20.87 20.17 0.01
CA LEU A 509 22.29 20.50 -0.04
C LEU A 509 23.08 19.52 -0.92
N MET A 510 22.85 18.21 -0.75
CA MET A 510 23.47 17.17 -1.57
C MET A 510 23.11 17.32 -3.06
N LEU A 511 21.85 17.64 -3.39
CA LEU A 511 21.43 17.83 -4.78
C LEU A 511 22.09 19.04 -5.43
N GLU A 512 22.26 20.15 -4.70
CA GLU A 512 22.96 21.33 -5.20
C GLU A 512 24.46 21.07 -5.38
N LEU A 513 25.09 20.35 -4.44
CA LEU A 513 26.48 19.88 -4.61
C LEU A 513 26.66 19.02 -5.86
N ASN A 514 25.78 18.04 -6.07
CA ASN A 514 25.81 17.18 -7.24
C ASN A 514 25.56 17.95 -8.55
N ALA A 515 24.72 18.99 -8.51
CA ALA A 515 24.49 19.83 -9.68
C ALA A 515 25.76 20.58 -10.10
N LEU A 516 26.53 21.10 -9.13
CA LEU A 516 27.80 21.78 -9.39
C LEU A 516 28.92 20.84 -9.84
N MET A 517 28.92 19.58 -9.41
CA MET A 517 29.91 18.58 -9.88
C MET A 517 29.66 18.13 -11.32
N LEU A 518 28.46 18.35 -11.86
CA LEU A 518 28.09 18.00 -13.23
C LEU A 518 28.28 19.15 -14.23
N THR A 519 28.47 20.38 -13.74
CA THR A 519 28.82 21.57 -14.53
C THR A 519 30.33 21.72 -14.63
#